data_AF-A0A1E8CVA6-F1
#
_entry.id   AF-A0A1E8CVA6-F1
#
_cell.length_a   1.000
_cell.length_b   1.000
_cell.length_c   1.000
_cell.angle_alpha   90.00
_cell.angle_beta   90.00
_cell.angle_gamma   90.00
#
_symmetry.space_group_name_H-M   'P 1'
#
loop_
_entity.id
_entity.type
_entity.pdbx_description
1 polymer ?
#
loop_
_entity_poly.entity_id
_entity_poly.type
_entity_poly.pdbx_seq_one_letter_code
_entity_poly.pdbx_strand_id
1 'polypeptide(L)'
;MDELMPWAAFAGAWLLFAGPIYQASIELGEEQIEREAIEATARGVAQPRRSSPWWWLVPPIGYLLDRRHSTRYRKLVFDALGTEHRRQLVHYTEKASGWAYVAGGALLLAAAETWNLCVEHDWPTWLFWVLASGMAGLCGLLTALRSRRARALLGNDPHRRGERGRPGGQGHHSSGTSDASDASDASDASEAADDPDDPDDR
;
A
#
# COMPACT_ATOMS: atom_id res chain seq x y z
N MET A 1 -3.98 -39.93 -11.98
CA MET A 1 -3.37 -38.62 -12.33
C MET A 1 -4.47 -37.57 -12.50
N ASP A 2 -5.67 -37.99 -12.91
CA ASP A 2 -6.83 -37.13 -13.12
C ASP A 2 -7.26 -36.35 -11.87
N GLU A 3 -7.17 -36.94 -10.67
CA GLU A 3 -7.51 -36.23 -9.42
C GLU A 3 -6.45 -35.19 -8.98
N LEU A 4 -5.16 -35.36 -9.32
CA LEU A 4 -4.11 -34.48 -8.79
C LEU A 4 -4.08 -33.10 -9.45
N MET A 5 -4.48 -33.04 -10.73
CA MET A 5 -4.44 -31.82 -11.52
C MET A 5 -5.44 -30.75 -11.03
N PRO A 6 -6.72 -31.07 -10.73
CA PRO A 6 -7.67 -30.13 -10.14
C PRO A 6 -7.21 -29.58 -8.79
N TRP A 7 -6.68 -30.45 -7.91
CA TRP A 7 -6.14 -30.03 -6.62
C TRP A 7 -4.91 -29.12 -6.77
N ALA A 8 -4.03 -29.40 -7.74
CA ALA A 8 -2.89 -28.55 -8.04
C ALA A 8 -3.31 -27.19 -8.62
N ALA A 9 -4.31 -27.16 -9.51
CA ALA A 9 -4.87 -25.94 -10.08
C ALA A 9 -5.50 -25.07 -8.99
N PHE A 10 -6.33 -25.67 -8.13
CA PHE A 10 -6.91 -25.02 -6.95
C PHE A 10 -5.83 -24.42 -6.04
N ALA A 11 -4.84 -25.22 -5.63
CA ALA A 11 -3.77 -24.77 -4.74
C ALA A 11 -2.92 -23.66 -5.39
N GLY A 12 -2.59 -23.81 -6.68
CA GLY A 12 -1.83 -22.84 -7.45
C GLY A 12 -2.55 -21.50 -7.58
N ALA A 13 -3.87 -21.51 -7.82
CA ALA A 13 -4.65 -20.28 -7.93
C ALA A 13 -4.74 -19.52 -6.60
N TRP A 14 -4.90 -20.22 -5.46
CA TRP A 14 -4.87 -19.58 -4.14
C TRP A 14 -3.48 -19.05 -3.75
N LEU A 15 -2.41 -19.72 -4.19
CA LEU A 15 -1.05 -19.19 -4.05
C LEU A 15 -0.84 -17.92 -4.88
N LEU A 16 -1.38 -17.89 -6.11
CA LEU A 16 -1.35 -16.71 -6.96
C LEU A 16 -2.10 -15.53 -6.34
N PHE A 17 -3.16 -15.77 -5.57
CA PHE A 17 -3.86 -14.75 -4.80
C PHE A 17 -3.04 -14.26 -3.59
N ALA A 18 -2.39 -15.18 -2.87
CA ALA A 18 -1.61 -14.85 -1.69
C ALA A 18 -0.39 -13.96 -2.00
N GLY A 19 0.25 -14.15 -3.15
CA GLY A 19 1.45 -13.41 -3.56
C GLY A 19 1.27 -11.88 -3.58
N PRO A 20 0.34 -11.34 -4.39
CA PRO A 20 0.01 -9.92 -4.44
C PRO A 20 -0.36 -9.31 -3.09
N ILE A 21 -1.09 -10.04 -2.24
CA ILE A 21 -1.45 -9.56 -0.89
C ILE A 21 -0.20 -9.44 -0.01
N TYR A 22 0.68 -10.43 -0.08
CA TYR A 22 1.94 -10.39 0.66
C TYR A 22 2.85 -9.26 0.17
N GLN A 23 3.00 -9.11 -1.15
CA GLN A 23 3.82 -8.06 -1.74
C GLN A 23 3.28 -6.67 -1.43
N ALA A 24 1.96 -6.47 -1.53
CA ALA A 24 1.30 -5.25 -1.07
C ALA A 24 1.64 -4.95 0.38
N SER A 25 1.65 -5.95 1.27
CA SER A 25 1.95 -5.74 2.69
C SER A 25 3.39 -5.28 2.96
N ILE A 26 4.33 -5.66 2.08
CA ILE A 26 5.74 -5.23 2.14
C ILE A 26 5.86 -3.81 1.60
N GLU A 27 5.43 -3.58 0.35
CA GLU A 27 5.58 -2.28 -0.31
C GLU A 27 4.83 -1.16 0.42
N LEU A 28 3.62 -1.45 0.92
CA LEU A 28 2.85 -0.51 1.74
C LEU A 28 3.38 -0.42 3.19
N GLY A 29 4.21 -1.37 3.62
CA GLY A 29 4.89 -1.33 4.91
C GLY A 29 6.17 -0.49 4.88
N GLU A 30 6.83 -0.41 3.73
CA GLU A 30 8.01 0.43 3.48
C GLU A 30 7.65 1.91 3.37
N GLU A 31 6.45 2.20 2.85
CA GLU A 31 5.86 3.53 2.95
C GLU A 31 5.50 3.85 4.39
N GLN A 32 6.44 4.50 5.08
CA GLN A 32 6.23 5.12 6.39
C GLN A 32 5.29 6.31 6.24
N ILE A 33 4.00 6.01 6.05
CA ILE A 33 2.97 7.01 6.27
C ILE A 33 3.04 7.36 7.76
N GLU A 34 3.26 8.64 8.06
CA GLU A 34 3.09 9.21 9.39
C GLU A 34 1.60 9.19 9.76
N ARG A 35 1.08 8.00 10.06
CA ARG A 35 -0.33 7.77 10.37
C ARG A 35 -0.77 8.65 11.54
N GLU A 36 0.11 8.84 12.52
CA GLU A 36 -0.12 9.72 13.66
C GLU A 36 -0.28 11.18 13.25
N ALA A 37 0.51 11.67 12.28
CA ALA A 37 0.39 13.03 11.76
C ALA A 37 -0.91 13.19 10.97
N ILE A 38 -1.26 12.21 10.12
CA ILE A 38 -2.53 12.22 9.38
C ILE A 38 -3.73 12.17 10.34
N GLU A 39 -3.68 11.35 11.39
CA GLU A 39 -4.71 11.27 12.43
C GLU A 39 -4.83 12.55 13.25
N ALA A 40 -3.70 13.21 13.56
CA ALA A 40 -3.69 14.52 14.21
C ALA A 40 -4.36 15.58 13.34
N THR A 41 -4.03 15.65 12.05
CA THR A 41 -4.67 16.55 11.09
C THR A 41 -6.16 16.23 10.93
N ALA A 42 -6.53 14.95 10.81
CA ALA A 42 -7.92 14.52 10.67
C ALA A 42 -8.79 14.88 11.88
N ARG A 43 -8.23 14.85 13.09
CA ARG A 43 -8.90 15.34 14.32
C ARG A 43 -9.11 16.85 14.33
N GLY A 44 -8.24 17.62 13.65
CA GLY A 44 -8.38 19.06 13.49
C GLY A 44 -9.43 19.48 12.45
N VAL A 45 -9.85 18.58 11.57
CA VAL A 45 -10.90 18.83 10.57
C VAL A 45 -12.27 18.54 11.17
N ALA A 46 -13.22 19.45 10.98
CA ALA A 46 -14.60 19.29 11.44
C ALA A 46 -15.19 17.96 10.95
N GLN A 47 -15.55 17.08 11.89
CA GLN A 47 -16.14 15.79 11.55
C GLN A 47 -17.49 15.97 10.84
N PRO A 48 -17.81 15.14 9.84
CA PRO A 48 -19.10 15.21 9.17
C PRO A 48 -20.20 14.92 10.16
N ARG A 49 -21.28 15.72 10.11
CA ARG A 49 -22.50 15.37 10.85
C ARG A 49 -22.96 13.99 10.36
N ARG A 50 -23.15 13.05 11.30
CA ARG A 50 -23.66 11.71 10.99
C ARG A 50 -24.97 11.86 10.22
N SER A 51 -25.12 11.09 9.14
CA SER A 51 -26.36 11.02 8.38
C SER A 51 -27.47 10.57 9.32
N SER A 52 -28.64 11.22 9.24
CA SER A 52 -29.79 10.82 10.06
C SER A 52 -30.15 9.37 9.75
N PRO A 53 -30.36 8.50 10.76
CA PRO A 53 -30.77 7.11 10.56
C PRO A 53 -32.02 6.95 9.68
N TRP A 54 -32.86 7.99 9.59
CA TRP A 54 -34.03 8.00 8.72
C TRP A 54 -33.69 7.75 7.25
N TRP A 55 -32.53 8.21 6.77
CA TRP A 55 -32.12 7.99 5.38
C TRP A 55 -31.81 6.52 5.06
N TRP A 56 -31.60 5.68 6.07
CA TRP A 56 -31.47 4.23 5.91
C TRP A 56 -32.80 3.52 5.66
N LEU A 57 -33.94 4.20 5.86
CA LEU A 57 -35.25 3.66 5.46
C LEU A 57 -35.34 3.47 3.94
N VAL A 58 -34.53 4.20 3.17
CA VAL A 58 -34.34 4.01 1.72
C VAL A 58 -32.85 3.74 1.46
N PRO A 59 -32.41 2.47 1.50
CA PRO A 59 -30.99 2.11 1.47
C PRO A 59 -30.18 2.74 0.32
N PRO A 60 -30.69 2.83 -0.93
CA PRO A 60 -29.96 3.49 -2.01
C PRO A 60 -29.65 4.97 -1.74
N ILE A 61 -30.60 5.69 -1.12
CA ILE A 61 -30.43 7.13 -0.82
C ILE A 61 -29.48 7.32 0.35
N GLY A 62 -29.62 6.52 1.41
CA GLY A 62 -28.70 6.50 2.55
C GLY A 62 -27.26 6.27 2.10
N TYR A 63 -27.03 5.29 1.23
CA TYR A 63 -25.71 5.02 0.65
C TYR A 63 -25.15 6.20 -0.16
N LEU A 64 -25.96 6.84 -1.01
CA LEU A 64 -25.51 7.98 -1.82
C LEU A 64 -25.14 9.20 -0.96
N LEU A 65 -25.94 9.49 0.07
CA LEU A 65 -25.66 10.57 1.01
C LEU A 65 -24.37 10.30 1.79
N ASP A 66 -24.25 9.10 2.36
CA ASP A 66 -23.06 8.70 3.10
C ASP A 66 -21.80 8.73 2.24
N ARG A 67 -21.90 8.27 0.99
CA ARG A 67 -20.83 8.37 -0.01
C ARG A 67 -20.44 9.82 -0.28
N ARG A 68 -21.40 10.71 -0.50
CA ARG A 68 -21.13 12.16 -0.72
C ARG A 68 -20.48 12.82 0.49
N HIS A 69 -20.96 12.52 1.71
CA HIS A 69 -20.38 13.04 2.95
C HIS A 69 -18.96 12.54 3.16
N SER A 70 -18.72 11.26 2.94
CA SER A 70 -17.40 10.63 3.03
C SER A 70 -16.41 11.23 2.03
N THR A 71 -16.83 11.47 0.78
CA THR A 71 -15.97 12.12 -0.23
C THR A 71 -15.62 13.55 0.16
N ARG A 72 -16.59 14.34 0.64
CA ARG A 72 -16.33 15.72 1.10
C ARG A 72 -15.37 15.75 2.28
N TYR A 73 -15.56 14.86 3.26
CA TYR A 73 -14.67 14.78 4.42
C TYR A 73 -13.26 14.38 4.02
N ARG A 74 -13.11 13.34 3.21
CA ARG A 74 -11.80 12.90 2.69
C ARG A 74 -11.10 14.04 1.96
N LYS A 75 -11.83 14.83 1.17
CA LYS A 75 -11.29 16.01 0.50
C LYS A 75 -10.81 17.07 1.49
N LEU A 76 -11.60 17.40 2.52
CA LEU A 76 -11.20 18.37 3.54
C LEU A 76 -9.96 17.92 4.33
N VAL A 77 -9.88 16.64 4.70
CA VAL A 77 -8.69 16.07 5.33
C VAL A 77 -7.49 16.13 4.40
N PHE A 78 -7.68 15.75 3.13
CA PHE A 78 -6.62 15.80 2.12
C PHE A 78 -6.11 17.23 1.89
N ASP A 79 -7.01 18.21 1.78
CA ASP A 79 -6.67 19.62 1.59
C ASP A 79 -5.96 20.22 2.82
N ALA A 80 -6.27 19.72 4.02
CA ALA A 80 -5.62 20.11 5.27
C ALA A 80 -4.23 19.48 5.48
N LEU A 81 -3.87 18.45 4.70
CA LEU A 81 -2.55 17.84 4.76
C LEU A 81 -1.50 18.71 4.06
N GLY A 82 -0.27 18.66 4.58
CA GLY A 82 0.90 19.24 3.90
C GLY A 82 1.07 18.65 2.50
N THR A 83 1.75 19.37 1.62
CA THR A 83 2.03 18.91 0.24
C THR A 83 2.82 17.60 0.23
N GLU A 84 3.71 17.41 1.20
CA GLU A 84 4.50 16.19 1.38
C GLU A 84 3.62 14.99 1.77
N HIS A 85 2.80 15.12 2.83
CA HIS A 85 1.89 14.06 3.26
C HIS A 85 0.85 13.69 2.19
N ARG A 86 0.39 14.67 1.39
CA ARG A 86 -0.49 14.41 0.25
C ARG A 86 0.18 13.55 -0.81
N ARG A 87 1.43 13.87 -1.19
CA ARG A 87 2.19 13.07 -2.16
C ARG A 87 2.40 11.64 -1.67
N GLN A 88 2.77 11.48 -0.41
CA GLN A 88 2.93 10.15 0.20
C GLN A 88 1.62 9.36 0.19
N LEU A 89 0.49 9.99 0.51
CA LEU A 89 -0.82 9.33 0.49
C LEU A 89 -1.27 8.94 -0.93
N VAL A 90 -0.99 9.78 -1.92
CA VAL A 90 -1.28 9.48 -3.33
C VAL A 90 -0.45 8.29 -3.79
N HIS A 91 0.86 8.31 -3.56
CA HIS A 91 1.77 7.22 -3.94
C HIS A 91 1.36 5.89 -3.30
N TYR A 92 1.01 5.93 -2.00
CA TYR A 92 0.48 4.78 -1.29
C TYR A 92 -0.83 4.26 -1.89
N THR A 93 -1.73 5.16 -2.24
CA THR A 93 -3.01 4.78 -2.84
C THR A 93 -2.81 4.18 -4.23
N GLU A 94 -1.89 4.71 -5.02
CA GLU A 94 -1.54 4.18 -6.34
C GLU A 94 -0.96 2.76 -6.24
N LYS A 95 0.02 2.53 -5.37
CA LYS A 95 0.57 1.20 -5.12
C LYS A 95 -0.49 0.23 -4.58
N ALA A 96 -1.26 0.66 -3.58
CA ALA A 96 -2.30 -0.17 -2.98
C ALA A 96 -3.35 -0.56 -4.03
N SER A 97 -3.74 0.37 -4.91
CA SER A 97 -4.70 0.11 -5.97
C SER A 97 -4.13 -0.85 -7.02
N GLY A 98 -2.87 -0.67 -7.41
CA GLY A 98 -2.18 -1.59 -8.31
C GLY A 98 -2.22 -3.04 -7.80
N TRP A 99 -1.80 -3.25 -6.54
CA TRP A 99 -1.87 -4.56 -5.92
C TRP A 99 -3.29 -5.09 -5.71
N ALA A 100 -4.25 -4.21 -5.43
CA ALA A 100 -5.66 -4.60 -5.30
C ALA A 100 -6.22 -5.15 -6.62
N TYR A 101 -5.85 -4.58 -7.77
CA TYR A 101 -6.27 -5.11 -9.07
C TYR A 101 -5.67 -6.50 -9.34
N VAL A 102 -4.38 -6.68 -9.08
CA VAL A 102 -3.71 -7.98 -9.27
C VAL A 102 -4.30 -9.03 -8.33
N ALA A 103 -4.46 -8.70 -7.04
CA ALA A 103 -5.10 -9.59 -6.06
C ALA A 103 -6.56 -9.90 -6.43
N GLY A 104 -7.30 -8.91 -6.94
CA GLY A 104 -8.67 -9.11 -7.41
C GLY A 104 -8.75 -10.09 -8.57
N GLY A 105 -7.87 -9.96 -9.57
CA GLY A 105 -7.79 -10.91 -10.69
C GLY A 105 -7.45 -12.33 -10.23
N ALA A 106 -6.45 -12.47 -9.35
CA ALA A 106 -6.06 -13.76 -8.80
C ALA A 106 -7.16 -14.38 -7.92
N LEU A 107 -7.93 -13.58 -7.18
CA LEU A 107 -9.07 -14.05 -6.39
C LEU A 107 -10.18 -14.63 -7.28
N LEU A 108 -10.48 -13.95 -8.40
CA LEU A 108 -11.46 -14.44 -9.37
C LEU A 108 -11.03 -15.77 -9.99
N LEU A 109 -9.74 -15.89 -10.35
CA LEU A 109 -9.18 -17.14 -10.85
C LEU A 109 -9.27 -18.25 -9.79
N ALA A 110 -8.90 -17.96 -8.54
CA ALA A 110 -8.99 -18.92 -7.44
C ALA A 110 -10.43 -19.35 -7.15
N ALA A 111 -11.39 -18.42 -7.25
CA ALA A 111 -12.81 -18.74 -7.15
C ALA A 111 -13.27 -19.65 -8.31
N ALA A 112 -12.83 -19.39 -9.55
CA ALA A 112 -13.14 -20.24 -10.69
C ALA A 112 -12.59 -21.66 -10.51
N GLU A 113 -11.34 -21.82 -10.07
CA GLU A 113 -10.77 -23.16 -9.80
C GLU A 113 -11.44 -23.85 -8.61
N THR A 114 -11.85 -23.10 -7.58
CA THR A 114 -12.63 -23.65 -6.46
C THR A 114 -14.00 -24.15 -6.94
N TRP A 115 -14.63 -23.44 -7.88
CA TRP A 115 -15.89 -23.85 -8.49
C TRP A 115 -15.71 -25.12 -9.33
N ASN A 116 -14.69 -25.17 -10.19
CA ASN A 116 -14.37 -26.35 -11.00
C ASN A 116 -14.15 -27.58 -10.12
N LEU A 117 -13.39 -27.43 -9.03
CA LEU A 117 -13.15 -28.51 -8.07
C LEU A 117 -14.46 -29.02 -7.45
N CYS A 118 -15.38 -28.12 -7.10
CA CYS A 118 -16.70 -28.49 -6.56
C CYS A 118 -17.54 -29.24 -7.59
N VAL A 119 -17.55 -28.78 -8.85
CA VAL A 119 -18.31 -29.44 -9.93
C VAL A 119 -17.76 -30.84 -10.22
N GLU A 120 -16.43 -30.98 -10.28
CA GLU A 120 -15.79 -32.27 -10.58
C GLU A 120 -16.03 -33.33 -9.50
N HIS A 121 -16.22 -32.92 -8.25
CA HIS A 121 -16.52 -33.81 -7.13
C HIS A 121 -18.03 -33.88 -6.79
N ASP A 122 -18.90 -33.30 -7.62
CA ASP A 122 -20.36 -33.20 -7.38
C ASP A 122 -20.72 -32.60 -6.00
N TRP A 123 -19.92 -31.65 -5.53
CA TRP A 123 -20.12 -31.02 -4.23
C TRP A 123 -21.26 -30.00 -4.24
N PRO A 124 -21.97 -29.84 -3.11
CA PRO A 124 -23.05 -28.86 -3.01
C PRO A 124 -22.53 -27.43 -3.06
N THR A 125 -23.31 -26.53 -3.67
CA THR A 125 -22.95 -25.11 -3.90
C THR A 125 -22.58 -24.33 -2.63
N TRP A 126 -23.08 -24.70 -1.45
CA TRP A 126 -22.70 -24.01 -0.22
C TRP A 126 -21.23 -24.26 0.14
N LEU A 127 -20.67 -25.41 -0.24
CA LEU A 127 -19.29 -25.77 0.06
C LEU A 127 -18.31 -24.88 -0.71
N PHE A 128 -18.66 -24.47 -1.94
CA PHE A 128 -17.92 -23.45 -2.68
C PHE A 128 -17.72 -22.18 -1.86
N TRP A 129 -18.80 -21.62 -1.28
CA TRP A 129 -18.71 -20.39 -0.49
C TRP A 129 -17.88 -20.56 0.78
N VAL A 130 -17.99 -21.72 1.42
CA VAL A 130 -17.18 -22.07 2.60
C VAL A 130 -15.70 -22.16 2.24
N LEU A 131 -15.35 -22.88 1.18
CA LEU A 131 -13.96 -23.04 0.72
C LEU A 131 -13.38 -21.70 0.25
N ALA A 132 -14.11 -20.96 -0.57
CA ALA A 132 -13.65 -19.66 -1.09
C ALA A 132 -13.43 -18.64 0.04
N SER A 133 -14.39 -18.53 0.96
CA SER A 133 -14.26 -17.60 2.10
C SER A 133 -13.19 -18.06 3.09
N GLY A 134 -13.10 -19.37 3.33
CA GLY A 134 -12.10 -19.98 4.21
C GLY A 134 -10.68 -19.76 3.68
N MET A 135 -10.44 -20.01 2.40
CA MET A 135 -9.15 -19.81 1.77
C MET A 135 -8.76 -18.32 1.69
N ALA A 136 -9.70 -17.44 1.30
CA ALA A 136 -9.43 -16.00 1.32
C ALA A 136 -9.07 -15.50 2.72
N GLY A 137 -9.80 -15.95 3.75
CA GLY A 137 -9.50 -15.66 5.15
C GLY A 137 -8.14 -16.22 5.59
N LEU A 138 -7.81 -17.45 5.20
CA LEU A 138 -6.53 -18.09 5.50
C LEU A 138 -5.36 -17.33 4.87
N CYS A 139 -5.45 -16.98 3.58
CA CYS A 139 -4.45 -16.17 2.88
C CYS A 139 -4.24 -14.82 3.58
N GLY A 140 -5.33 -14.14 3.95
CA GLY A 140 -5.27 -12.88 4.68
C GLY A 140 -4.61 -13.03 6.06
N LEU A 141 -4.98 -14.07 6.81
CA LEU A 141 -4.43 -14.35 8.14
C LEU A 141 -2.93 -14.70 8.07
N LEU A 142 -2.53 -15.56 7.13
CA LEU A 142 -1.13 -15.93 6.93
C LEU A 142 -0.27 -14.71 6.60
N THR A 143 -0.75 -13.83 5.71
CA THR A 143 -0.07 -12.57 5.42
C THR A 143 0.03 -11.71 6.67
N ALA A 144 -1.07 -11.50 7.40
CA ALA A 144 -1.06 -10.68 8.61
C ALA A 144 -0.10 -11.21 9.69
N LEU A 145 -0.08 -12.52 9.93
CA LEU A 145 0.84 -13.16 10.87
C LEU A 145 2.30 -13.02 10.42
N ARG A 146 2.56 -13.18 9.12
CA ARG A 146 3.90 -13.03 8.55
C ARG A 146 4.40 -11.58 8.68
N SER A 147 3.57 -10.59 8.33
CA SER A 147 3.92 -9.17 8.49
C SER A 147 4.16 -8.79 9.96
N ARG A 148 3.38 -9.35 10.90
CA ARG A 148 3.60 -9.14 12.35
C ARG A 148 4.94 -9.72 12.82
N ARG A 149 5.28 -10.93 12.39
CA ARG A 149 6.56 -11.58 12.73
C ARG A 149 7.76 -10.79 12.19
N ALA A 150 7.67 -10.31 10.94
CA ALA A 150 8.73 -9.49 10.35
C ALA A 150 8.98 -8.21 11.16
N ARG A 151 7.92 -7.52 11.60
CA ARG A 151 8.04 -6.32 12.46
C ARG A 151 8.62 -6.64 13.84
N ALA A 152 8.26 -7.77 14.43
CA ALA A 152 8.79 -8.18 15.74
C ALA A 152 10.30 -8.43 15.71
N LEU A 153 10.84 -8.97 14.60
CA LEU A 153 12.28 -9.17 14.43
C LEU A 153 13.04 -7.85 14.31
N LEU A 154 12.52 -6.90 13.53
CA LEU A 154 13.12 -5.57 13.37
C LEU A 154 13.05 -4.71 14.64
N GLY A 155 12.00 -4.88 15.46
CA GLY A 155 11.85 -4.18 16.73
C GLY A 155 12.79 -4.68 17.84
N ASN A 156 13.29 -5.91 17.72
CA ASN A 156 14.18 -6.53 18.69
C ASN A 156 15.68 -6.29 18.40
N ASP A 157 16.02 -5.48 17.40
CA ASP A 157 17.40 -5.25 16.99
C ASP A 157 18.20 -4.48 18.08
N PRO A 158 19.11 -5.14 18.82
CA PRO A 158 19.78 -4.55 19.99
C PRO A 158 20.79 -3.46 19.58
N HIS A 159 21.19 -3.40 18.32
CA HIS A 159 22.16 -2.42 17.81
C HIS A 159 21.64 -0.96 17.86
N ARG A 160 20.32 -0.72 17.81
CA ARG A 160 19.74 0.64 17.95
C ARG A 160 19.74 1.17 19.39
N ARG A 161 19.96 0.33 20.40
CA ARG A 161 20.05 0.77 21.81
C ARG A 161 21.43 1.30 22.20
N GLY A 162 22.47 0.99 21.42
CA GLY A 162 23.85 1.41 21.71
C GLY A 162 24.15 2.89 21.43
N GLU A 163 23.42 3.54 20.52
CA GLU A 163 23.72 4.92 20.11
C GLU A 163 23.06 6.01 20.96
N ARG A 164 22.00 5.70 21.72
CA ARG A 164 21.35 6.68 22.62
C ARG A 164 22.01 6.81 24.00
N GLY A 165 23.13 6.11 24.21
CA GLY A 165 23.82 6.00 25.50
C GLY A 165 25.15 6.75 25.60
N ARG A 166 25.48 7.70 24.71
CA ARG A 166 26.66 8.58 24.88
C ARG A 166 26.23 9.96 25.40
N PRO A 167 26.17 10.17 26.73
CA PRO A 167 26.20 11.50 27.30
C PRO A 167 27.65 12.02 27.29
N GLY A 168 27.85 13.26 26.84
CA GLY A 168 29.05 14.04 27.19
C GLY A 168 30.17 14.04 26.15
N GLY A 169 30.17 15.09 25.33
CA GLY A 169 31.30 15.51 24.49
C GLY A 169 31.15 16.99 24.12
N GLN A 170 30.90 17.84 25.11
CA GLN A 170 31.01 19.30 24.98
C GLN A 170 32.45 19.74 25.26
N GLY A 171 32.94 20.65 24.42
CA GLY A 171 34.23 21.34 24.52
C GLY A 171 35.05 21.07 23.26
N HIS A 172 35.45 22.04 22.43
CA HIS A 172 35.86 23.39 22.76
C HIS A 172 35.79 24.31 21.52
N HIS A 173 35.50 25.58 21.75
CA HIS A 173 35.68 26.68 20.82
C HIS A 173 37.15 26.83 20.39
N SER A 174 37.39 27.08 19.11
CA SER A 174 38.47 27.97 18.68
C SER A 174 38.11 28.64 17.35
N SER A 175 37.89 29.94 17.46
CA SER A 175 37.79 30.95 16.41
C SER A 175 39.14 31.23 15.73
N GLY A 176 39.10 31.46 14.41
CA GLY A 176 40.16 32.06 13.59
C GLY A 176 39.80 31.90 12.10
N THR A 177 39.16 32.88 11.45
CA THR A 177 39.71 34.05 10.73
C THR A 177 40.62 33.75 9.53
N SER A 178 40.16 34.20 8.36
CA SER A 178 40.89 34.68 7.17
C SER A 178 41.82 33.72 6.42
N ASP A 179 41.49 33.39 5.16
CA ASP A 179 41.94 34.07 3.93
C ASP A 179 41.49 33.18 2.74
N ALA A 180 40.69 33.71 1.81
CA ALA A 180 41.13 34.35 0.57
C ALA A 180 41.60 33.37 -0.51
N SER A 181 41.02 33.59 -1.69
CA SER A 181 41.54 33.28 -3.03
C SER A 181 41.10 32.00 -3.76
N ASP A 182 40.84 32.27 -5.04
CA ASP A 182 40.78 31.43 -6.23
C ASP A 182 39.50 30.62 -6.49
N ALA A 183 38.65 31.04 -7.44
CA ALA A 183 38.84 31.24 -8.88
C ALA A 183 38.72 29.92 -9.66
N SER A 184 38.00 30.00 -10.78
CA SER A 184 37.70 28.93 -11.75
C SER A 184 36.57 28.01 -11.25
N ASP A 185 35.54 27.66 -12.00
CA ASP A 185 35.50 27.48 -13.44
C ASP A 185 34.04 27.58 -13.90
N ALA A 186 33.80 28.46 -14.88
CA ALA A 186 32.52 28.55 -15.56
C ALA A 186 32.56 27.59 -16.74
N SER A 187 32.18 26.35 -16.53
CA SER A 187 32.04 25.37 -17.62
C SER A 187 30.71 25.57 -18.34
N ASP A 188 30.84 26.13 -19.54
CA ASP A 188 30.23 25.68 -20.79
C ASP A 188 28.80 25.12 -20.71
N ALA A 189 27.87 26.01 -21.02
CA ALA A 189 26.60 25.67 -21.65
C ALA A 189 26.69 26.07 -23.13
N SER A 190 26.90 25.11 -24.04
CA SER A 190 26.46 25.17 -25.45
C SER A 190 26.97 23.96 -26.24
N GLU A 191 26.20 22.88 -26.30
CA GLU A 191 26.29 21.88 -27.38
C GLU A 191 24.85 21.48 -27.73
N ALA A 192 24.20 22.21 -28.66
CA ALA A 192 24.04 21.81 -30.06
C ALA A 192 23.50 20.37 -30.16
N ALA A 193 22.19 20.12 -30.24
CA ALA A 193 21.30 20.39 -31.38
C ALA A 193 21.88 19.88 -32.71
N ASP A 194 21.90 18.56 -32.89
CA ASP A 194 21.83 17.93 -34.22
C ASP A 194 21.44 16.45 -34.07
N ASP A 195 20.25 16.07 -34.55
CA ASP A 195 20.06 14.76 -35.18
C ASP A 195 18.76 14.76 -36.02
N PRO A 196 18.86 14.90 -37.36
CA PRO A 196 17.78 14.64 -38.28
C PRO A 196 17.80 13.19 -38.79
N ASP A 197 16.65 12.75 -39.32
CA ASP A 197 16.45 11.55 -40.15
C ASP A 197 16.41 10.17 -39.45
N ASP A 198 15.18 9.67 -39.28
CA ASP A 198 14.91 8.27 -39.63
C ASP A 198 13.46 8.07 -40.16
N PRO A 199 13.27 8.06 -41.49
CA PRO A 199 12.12 7.46 -42.14
C PRO A 199 12.54 6.23 -42.94
N ASP A 200 12.20 5.03 -42.45
CA ASP A 200 11.80 3.82 -43.20
C ASP A 200 12.32 2.54 -42.53
N ASP A 201 11.40 1.74 -41.99
CA ASP A 201 11.50 0.29 -42.16
C ASP A 201 10.12 -0.41 -42.01
N ARG A 202 9.56 -0.72 -43.18
CA ARG A 202 8.75 -1.89 -43.58
C ARG A 202 7.44 -2.24 -42.87
#